data_AF-A0A1V6LYX6-F1
#
_entry.id   AF-A0A1V6LYX6-F1
#
_cell.length_a   1.000
_cell.length_b   1.000
_cell.length_c   1.000
_cell.angle_alpha   90.00
_cell.angle_beta   90.00
_cell.angle_gamma   90.00
#
_symmetry.space_group_name_H-M   'P 1'
#
loop_
_entity.id
_entity.type
_entity.pdbx_description
1 polymer ?
#
loop_
_entity_poly.entity_id
_entity_poly.type
_entity_poly.pdbx_seq_one_letter_code
_entity_poly.pdbx_strand_id
1 'polypeptide(L)'
;MLKHAVQAILRRTRLDRTYDIPYLAGYSSDGGTIYIDRHLPRFCKIRGRRVGVDRFLILHEAVEKALLDKLGLHYQHAHQIALRAEEAAVHAAGVSWREYDRFMQLHIKDVGHEKLRRIPFDLDIKPYRDEHDTQLLKSIQKASQKESALKRDP
;
A
#
# COMPACT_ATOMS: atom_id res chain seq x y z
N MET A 1 -12.85 11.25 -16.91
CA MET A 1 -12.02 10.21 -17.56
C MET A 1 -11.15 9.46 -16.54
N LEU A 2 -10.12 10.05 -15.91
CA LEU A 2 -9.28 9.31 -14.94
C LEU A 2 -10.03 8.81 -13.68
N LYS A 3 -10.93 9.62 -13.09
CA LYS A 3 -11.73 9.20 -11.93
C LYS A 3 -12.51 7.89 -12.16
N HIS A 4 -13.04 7.69 -13.37
CA HIS A 4 -13.79 6.47 -13.71
C HIS A 4 -12.87 5.26 -13.87
N ALA A 5 -11.66 5.47 -14.43
CA ALA A 5 -10.65 4.42 -14.53
C ALA A 5 -10.19 3.95 -13.13
N VAL A 6 -9.91 4.90 -12.23
CA VAL A 6 -9.60 4.60 -10.83
C VAL A 6 -10.74 3.81 -10.19
N GLN A 7 -11.99 4.26 -10.31
CA GLN A 7 -13.15 3.51 -9.80
C GLN A 7 -13.27 2.09 -10.37
N ALA A 8 -12.87 1.86 -11.64
CA ALA A 8 -12.90 0.54 -12.24
C ALA A 8 -11.88 -0.41 -11.60
N ILE A 9 -10.72 0.11 -11.16
CA ILE A 9 -9.71 -0.66 -10.41
C ILE A 9 -10.23 -0.95 -9.01
N LEU A 10 -10.73 0.06 -8.28
CA LEU A 10 -11.25 -0.13 -6.91
C LEU A 10 -12.33 -1.21 -6.82
N ARG A 11 -13.18 -1.36 -7.84
CA ARG A 11 -14.23 -2.39 -7.87
C ARG A 11 -13.70 -3.82 -8.03
N ARG A 12 -12.46 -4.00 -8.47
CA ARG A 12 -11.83 -5.31 -8.75
C ARG A 12 -10.86 -5.75 -7.66
N THR A 13 -10.50 -4.86 -6.76
CA THR A 13 -9.57 -5.11 -5.67
C THR A 13 -10.32 -5.26 -4.35
N ARG A 14 -9.94 -6.23 -3.53
CA ARG A 14 -10.36 -6.27 -2.13
C ARG A 14 -9.47 -5.34 -1.30
N LEU A 15 -10.04 -4.67 -0.30
CA LEU A 15 -9.28 -3.84 0.64
C LEU A 15 -9.34 -4.46 2.03
N ASP A 16 -8.19 -4.59 2.68
CA ASP A 16 -8.07 -4.95 4.09
C ASP A 16 -7.17 -3.95 4.84
N ARG A 17 -7.65 -3.49 6.00
CA ARG A 17 -6.99 -2.48 6.85
C ARG A 17 -6.74 -2.96 8.28
N THR A 18 -6.70 -4.27 8.49
CA THR A 18 -6.61 -4.86 9.83
C THR A 18 -5.18 -5.20 10.25
N TYR A 19 -4.23 -5.03 9.34
CA TYR A 19 -2.83 -5.41 9.47
C TYR A 19 -1.89 -4.20 9.61
N ASP A 20 -0.74 -4.44 10.21
CA ASP A 20 0.42 -3.54 10.21
C ASP A 20 1.15 -3.75 8.89
N ILE A 21 1.24 -2.71 8.06
CA ILE A 21 1.80 -2.80 6.71
C ILE A 21 2.98 -1.83 6.60
N PRO A 22 4.21 -2.34 6.46
CA PRO A 22 5.37 -1.49 6.24
C PRO A 22 5.19 -0.63 4.99
N TYR A 23 5.66 0.61 5.06
CA TYR A 23 5.49 1.63 4.01
C TYR A 23 4.03 2.00 3.69
N LEU A 24 3.11 1.79 4.64
CA LEU A 24 1.68 2.15 4.60
C LEU A 24 0.77 1.27 3.74
N ALA A 25 1.27 0.65 2.69
CA ALA A 25 0.44 -0.17 1.81
C ALA A 25 1.25 -1.30 1.15
N GLY A 26 0.52 -2.28 0.62
CA GLY A 26 1.06 -3.41 -0.12
C GLY A 26 -0.05 -4.28 -0.69
N TYR A 27 0.31 -5.38 -1.34
CA TYR A 27 -0.62 -6.31 -1.96
C TYR A 27 -0.36 -7.75 -1.56
N SER A 28 -1.41 -8.58 -1.66
CA SER A 28 -1.27 -10.03 -1.60
C SER A 28 -0.43 -10.54 -2.78
N SER A 29 0.13 -11.73 -2.63
CA SER A 29 1.00 -12.36 -3.64
C SER A 29 0.31 -12.53 -5.01
N ASP A 30 -1.01 -12.70 -5.01
CA ASP A 30 -1.86 -12.79 -6.21
C ASP A 30 -2.39 -11.44 -6.72
N GLY A 31 -2.13 -10.34 -6.00
CA GLY A 31 -2.64 -9.00 -6.30
C GLY A 31 -4.14 -8.79 -6.08
N GLY A 32 -4.87 -9.77 -5.55
CA GLY A 32 -6.32 -9.70 -5.35
C GLY A 32 -6.75 -8.85 -4.15
N THR A 33 -5.90 -8.76 -3.12
CA THR A 33 -6.14 -7.96 -1.91
C THR A 33 -5.07 -6.89 -1.79
N ILE A 34 -5.53 -5.65 -1.65
CA ILE A 34 -4.70 -4.51 -1.25
C ILE A 34 -4.80 -4.35 0.26
N TYR A 35 -3.63 -4.28 0.89
CA TYR A 35 -3.48 -4.02 2.30
C TYR A 35 -3.09 -2.55 2.50
N ILE A 36 -3.78 -1.88 3.42
CA ILE A 36 -3.38 -0.55 3.90
C ILE A 36 -3.20 -0.63 5.41
N ASP A 37 -2.12 -0.05 5.91
CA ASP A 37 -1.79 -0.04 7.32
C ASP A 37 -2.96 0.42 8.19
N ARG A 38 -3.22 -0.33 9.27
CA ARG A 38 -4.35 -0.09 10.16
C ARG A 38 -4.26 1.23 10.93
N HIS A 39 -3.06 1.75 11.14
CA HIS A 39 -2.82 3.00 11.86
C HIS A 39 -2.88 4.22 10.94
N LEU A 40 -2.76 4.04 9.61
CA LEU A 40 -2.95 5.13 8.66
C LEU A 40 -4.40 5.69 8.75
N PRO A 41 -4.59 7.00 8.91
CA PRO A 41 -5.93 7.58 8.89
C PRO A 41 -6.58 7.44 7.51
N ARG A 42 -7.85 7.02 7.47
CA ARG A 42 -8.65 6.89 6.22
C ARG A 42 -8.83 8.21 5.47
N PHE A 43 -8.64 9.33 6.16
CA PHE A 43 -8.87 10.64 5.58
C PHE A 43 -7.77 11.61 5.99
N CYS A 44 -7.28 12.39 5.03
CA CYS A 44 -6.48 13.57 5.29
C CYS A 44 -7.35 14.83 5.16
N LYS A 45 -7.02 15.86 5.94
CA LYS A 45 -7.64 17.19 5.84
C LYS A 45 -6.72 18.07 5.01
N ILE A 46 -7.15 18.44 3.81
CA ILE A 46 -6.38 19.31 2.90
C ILE A 46 -7.27 20.48 2.53
N ARG A 47 -6.85 21.71 2.87
CA ARG A 47 -7.59 22.96 2.62
C ARG A 47 -9.06 22.91 3.08
N GLY A 48 -9.29 22.38 4.28
CA GLY A 48 -10.64 22.22 4.85
C GLY A 48 -11.48 21.09 4.24
N ARG A 49 -10.99 20.39 3.21
CA ARG A 49 -11.68 19.24 2.61
C ARG A 49 -11.18 17.94 3.22
N ARG A 50 -12.10 17.01 3.47
CA ARG A 50 -11.82 15.65 3.91
C ARG A 50 -11.62 14.77 2.68
N VAL A 51 -10.39 14.29 2.47
CA VAL A 51 -9.99 13.50 1.30
C VAL A 51 -9.73 12.07 1.75
N GLY A 52 -10.43 11.10 1.15
CA GLY A 52 -10.21 9.69 1.43
C GLY A 52 -8.98 9.16 0.69
N VAL A 53 -8.00 8.64 1.43
CA VAL A 53 -6.67 8.30 0.90
C VAL A 53 -6.61 6.92 0.24
N ASP A 54 -7.47 6.00 0.67
CA ASP A 54 -7.45 4.58 0.27
C ASP A 54 -7.48 4.41 -1.25
N ARG A 55 -8.24 5.25 -1.95
CA ARG A 55 -8.38 5.18 -3.42
C ARG A 55 -7.07 5.38 -4.17
N PHE A 56 -6.14 6.15 -3.60
CA PHE A 56 -4.87 6.50 -4.23
C PHE A 56 -3.85 5.39 -4.00
N LEU A 57 -3.77 4.89 -2.76
CA LEU A 57 -2.95 3.72 -2.44
C LEU A 57 -3.42 2.47 -3.20
N ILE A 58 -4.72 2.20 -3.28
CA ILE A 58 -5.25 1.09 -4.10
C ILE A 58 -4.81 1.20 -5.57
N LEU A 59 -4.83 2.41 -6.13
CA LEU A 59 -4.36 2.63 -7.49
C LEU A 59 -2.86 2.35 -7.62
N HIS A 60 -2.05 2.88 -6.69
CA HIS A 60 -0.61 2.67 -6.65
C HIS A 60 -0.28 1.17 -6.65
N GLU A 61 -0.79 0.45 -5.66
CA GLU A 61 -0.54 -0.98 -5.48
C GLU A 61 -1.01 -1.82 -6.68
N ALA A 62 -2.19 -1.54 -7.21
CA ALA A 62 -2.74 -2.28 -8.35
C ALA A 62 -1.93 -2.04 -9.64
N VAL A 63 -1.47 -0.81 -9.88
CA VAL A 63 -0.64 -0.49 -11.05
C VAL A 63 0.73 -1.14 -10.91
N GLU A 64 1.36 -1.02 -9.75
CA GLU A 64 2.67 -1.60 -9.48
C GLU A 64 2.64 -3.12 -9.70
N LYS A 65 1.69 -3.82 -9.05
CA LYS A 65 1.53 -5.28 -9.18
C LYS A 65 1.24 -5.71 -10.61
N ALA A 66 0.39 -4.98 -11.34
CA ALA A 66 0.12 -5.30 -12.75
C ALA A 66 1.37 -5.18 -13.63
N LEU A 67 2.21 -4.17 -13.40
CA LEU A 67 3.45 -3.99 -14.15
C LEU A 67 4.49 -5.07 -13.83
N LEU A 68 4.58 -5.48 -12.57
CA LEU A 68 5.42 -6.60 -12.15
C LEU A 68 4.96 -7.91 -12.78
N ASP A 69 3.67 -8.24 -12.64
CA ASP A 69 3.15 -9.56 -13.05
C ASP A 69 2.99 -9.70 -14.57
N LYS A 70 2.61 -8.63 -15.27
CA LYS A 70 2.29 -8.70 -16.71
C LYS A 70 3.44 -8.31 -17.60
N LEU A 71 4.32 -7.43 -17.15
CA LEU A 71 5.45 -6.95 -17.94
C LEU A 71 6.81 -7.38 -17.37
N GLY A 72 6.84 -8.00 -16.19
CA GLY A 72 8.08 -8.50 -15.58
C GLY A 72 9.05 -7.38 -15.20
N LEU A 73 8.55 -6.16 -14.92
CA LEU A 73 9.43 -5.03 -14.62
C LEU A 73 10.20 -5.24 -13.32
N HIS A 74 11.34 -4.55 -13.20
CA HIS A 74 11.99 -4.35 -11.91
C HIS A 74 11.09 -3.50 -11.00
N TYR A 75 11.10 -3.81 -9.70
CA TYR A 75 10.27 -3.13 -8.71
C TYR A 75 10.44 -1.62 -8.75
N GLN A 76 11.67 -1.10 -8.81
CA GLN A 76 11.91 0.34 -8.85
C GLN A 76 11.25 1.03 -10.06
N HIS A 77 11.19 0.35 -11.20
CA HIS A 77 10.55 0.89 -12.40
C HIS A 77 9.03 0.87 -12.29
N ALA A 78 8.46 -0.25 -11.83
CA ALA A 78 7.03 -0.37 -11.58
C ALA A 78 6.56 0.68 -10.55
N HIS A 79 7.32 0.83 -9.46
CA HIS A 79 7.06 1.79 -8.38
C HIS A 79 7.03 3.24 -8.88
N GLN A 80 8.00 3.64 -9.71
CA GLN A 80 8.01 5.01 -10.26
C GLN A 80 6.79 5.29 -11.14
N ILE A 81 6.31 4.32 -11.91
CA ILE A 81 5.11 4.48 -12.74
C ILE A 81 3.85 4.55 -11.85
N ALA A 82 3.76 3.67 -10.85
CA ALA A 82 2.67 3.65 -9.89
C ALA A 82 2.55 4.98 -9.13
N LEU A 83 3.68 5.54 -8.67
CA LEU A 83 3.73 6.84 -7.99
C LEU A 83 3.21 7.99 -8.87
N ARG A 84 3.53 7.98 -10.17
CA ARG A 84 3.01 8.99 -11.12
C ARG A 84 1.52 8.80 -11.39
N ALA A 85 1.04 7.56 -11.42
CA ALA A 85 -0.39 7.27 -11.55
C ALA A 85 -1.16 7.75 -10.30
N GLU A 86 -0.59 7.57 -9.12
CA GLU A 86 -1.12 8.08 -7.86
C GLU A 86 -1.20 9.61 -7.87
N GLU A 87 -0.12 10.29 -8.20
CA GLU A 87 -0.05 11.76 -8.31
C GLU A 87 -1.11 12.29 -9.29
N ALA A 88 -1.24 11.67 -10.46
CA ALA A 88 -2.27 12.03 -11.43
C ALA A 88 -3.70 11.85 -10.88
N ALA A 89 -3.95 10.80 -10.09
CA ALA A 89 -5.24 10.58 -9.46
C ALA A 89 -5.54 11.58 -8.34
N VAL A 90 -4.55 11.95 -7.53
CA VAL A 90 -4.65 13.00 -6.51
C VAL A 90 -4.99 14.34 -7.16
N HIS A 91 -4.29 14.71 -8.23
CA HIS A 91 -4.60 15.92 -9.00
C HIS A 91 -5.99 15.87 -9.62
N ALA A 92 -6.40 14.74 -10.21
CA ALA A 92 -7.74 14.60 -10.76
C ALA A 92 -8.84 14.73 -9.69
N ALA A 93 -8.56 14.36 -8.43
CA ALA A 93 -9.46 14.58 -7.31
C ALA A 93 -9.54 16.05 -6.84
N GLY A 94 -8.74 16.94 -7.44
CA GLY A 94 -8.64 18.36 -7.06
C GLY A 94 -7.93 18.53 -5.73
N VAL A 95 -6.94 17.68 -5.45
CA VAL A 95 -6.14 17.67 -4.23
C VAL A 95 -4.70 18.05 -4.59
N SER A 96 -4.03 18.81 -3.71
CA SER A 96 -2.63 19.17 -3.88
C SER A 96 -1.75 17.95 -3.60
N TRP A 97 -0.97 17.52 -4.60
CA TRP A 97 0.01 16.44 -4.45
C TRP A 97 0.96 16.70 -3.27
N ARG A 98 1.53 17.91 -3.18
CA ARG A 98 2.47 18.28 -2.11
C ARG A 98 1.87 18.13 -0.71
N GLU A 99 0.60 18.49 -0.52
CA GLU A 99 -0.06 18.38 0.80
C GLU A 99 -0.39 16.91 1.12
N TYR A 100 -0.77 16.15 0.11
CA TYR A 100 -1.04 14.72 0.21
C TYR A 100 0.24 13.92 0.51
N ASP A 101 1.30 14.12 -0.26
CA ASP A 101 2.59 13.45 -0.08
C ASP A 101 3.18 13.77 1.30
N ARG A 102 3.14 15.03 1.75
CA ARG A 102 3.55 15.38 3.11
C ARG A 102 2.78 14.59 4.18
N PHE A 103 1.47 14.44 4.00
CA PHE A 103 0.66 13.64 4.91
C PHE A 103 1.10 12.18 4.89
N MET A 104 1.39 11.60 3.73
CA MET A 104 1.89 10.22 3.62
C MET A 104 3.26 10.05 4.25
N GLN A 105 4.23 10.91 3.95
CA GLN A 105 5.58 10.85 4.52
C GLN A 105 5.59 10.90 6.05
N LEU A 106 4.68 11.67 6.66
CA LEU A 106 4.53 11.70 8.12
C LEU A 106 4.15 10.32 8.67
N HIS A 107 3.19 9.64 8.04
CA HIS A 107 2.74 8.33 8.51
C HIS A 107 3.72 7.21 8.14
N ILE A 108 4.44 7.31 7.01
CA ILE A 108 5.53 6.37 6.68
C ILE A 108 6.56 6.38 7.82
N LYS A 109 6.91 7.57 8.31
CA LYS A 109 7.83 7.71 9.44
C LYS A 109 7.25 7.10 10.72
N ASP A 110 5.98 7.33 11.02
CA ASP A 110 5.37 6.80 12.24
C ASP A 110 5.33 5.27 12.22
N VAL A 111 4.81 4.66 11.14
CA VAL A 111 4.78 3.20 10.96
C VAL A 111 6.19 2.59 10.94
N GLY A 112 7.18 3.30 10.41
CA GLY A 112 8.58 2.85 10.44
C GLY A 112 9.18 2.69 11.84
N HIS A 113 8.64 3.39 12.86
CA HIS A 113 9.07 3.23 14.26
C HIS A 113 8.25 2.19 15.03
N GLU A 114 7.13 1.74 14.47
CA GLU A 114 6.22 0.81 15.13
C GLU A 114 6.71 -0.64 15.04
N LYS A 115 6.35 -1.44 16.05
CA LYS A 115 6.62 -2.88 16.03
C LYS A 115 5.52 -3.58 15.24
N LEU A 116 5.90 -4.31 14.20
CA LEU A 116 5.01 -5.16 13.42
C LEU A 116 4.44 -6.27 14.31
N ARG A 117 3.13 -6.26 14.53
CA ARG A 117 2.42 -7.26 15.36
C ARG A 117 1.53 -8.17 14.54
N ARG A 118 0.88 -7.62 13.53
CA ARG A 118 -0.11 -8.30 12.70
C ARG A 118 0.25 -8.09 11.24
N ILE A 119 0.71 -9.13 10.54
CA ILE A 119 1.08 -9.04 9.14
C ILE A 119 0.27 -10.07 8.34
N PRO A 120 -0.21 -9.74 7.12
CA PRO A 120 -0.90 -10.71 6.29
C PRO A 120 0.07 -11.83 5.90
N PHE A 121 -0.37 -13.08 6.00
CA PHE A 121 0.48 -14.22 5.67
C PHE A 121 0.86 -14.29 4.19
N ASP A 122 0.03 -13.71 3.32
CA ASP A 122 0.13 -13.67 1.87
C ASP A 122 0.65 -12.33 1.33
N LEU A 123 1.09 -11.41 2.20
CA LEU A 123 1.71 -10.15 1.80
C LEU A 123 2.91 -10.44 0.89
N ASP A 124 2.93 -9.83 -0.30
CA ASP A 124 4.05 -9.97 -1.24
C ASP A 124 5.28 -9.28 -0.66
N ILE A 125 6.36 -10.04 -0.46
CA ILE A 125 7.60 -9.54 0.15
C ILE A 125 8.62 -9.06 -0.87
N LYS A 126 8.33 -9.17 -2.18
CA LYS A 126 9.24 -8.76 -3.25
C LYS A 126 9.67 -7.29 -3.15
N PRO A 127 8.78 -6.32 -2.85
CA PRO A 127 9.19 -4.92 -2.63
C PRO A 127 10.31 -4.78 -1.60
N TYR A 128 10.16 -5.40 -0.42
CA TYR A 128 11.13 -5.29 0.67
C TYR A 128 12.46 -6.01 0.37
N ARG A 129 12.42 -7.05 -0.47
CA ARG A 129 13.62 -7.76 -0.94
C ARG A 129 14.43 -6.94 -1.93
N ASP A 130 13.75 -6.28 -2.87
CA ASP A 130 14.36 -5.47 -3.91
C ASP A 130 14.93 -4.15 -3.35
N GLU A 131 14.37 -3.65 -2.24
CA GLU A 131 14.89 -2.52 -1.43
C GLU A 131 16.00 -2.92 -0.44
N HIS A 132 16.38 -4.20 -0.39
CA HIS A 132 17.44 -4.74 0.48
C HIS A 132 17.23 -4.51 1.99
N ASP A 133 15.99 -4.36 2.46
CA ASP A 133 15.70 -4.15 3.88
C ASP A 133 15.69 -5.47 4.67
N THR A 134 16.88 -5.99 4.93
CA THR A 134 17.08 -7.31 5.56
C THR A 134 16.56 -7.38 7.00
N GLN A 135 16.49 -6.26 7.73
CA GLN A 135 15.96 -6.23 9.10
C GLN A 135 14.43 -6.24 9.10
N LEU A 136 13.82 -5.46 8.20
CA LEU A 136 12.37 -5.45 8.02
C LEU A 136 11.88 -6.83 7.55
N LEU A 137 12.56 -7.45 6.58
CA LEU A 137 12.21 -8.79 6.10
C LEU A 137 12.19 -9.85 7.22
N LYS A 138 13.17 -9.84 8.12
CA LYS A 138 13.19 -10.74 9.29
C LYS A 138 11.99 -10.49 10.22
N SER A 139 11.63 -9.23 10.40
CA SER A 139 10.49 -8.83 11.23
C SER A 139 9.16 -9.25 10.61
N ILE A 140 9.00 -9.08 9.29
CA ILE A 140 7.86 -9.54 8.51
C ILE A 140 7.70 -11.06 8.63
N GLN A 141 8.78 -11.82 8.40
CA GLN A 141 8.75 -13.28 8.49
C GLN A 141 8.33 -13.77 9.88
N LYS A 142 8.88 -13.17 10.94
CA LYS A 142 8.55 -13.54 12.33
C LYS A 142 7.08 -13.24 12.67
N ALA A 143 6.57 -12.10 12.24
CA ALA A 143 5.17 -11.73 12.47
C ALA A 143 4.21 -12.61 11.66
N SER A 144 4.52 -12.89 10.40
CA SER A 144 3.73 -13.74 9.51
C SER A 144 3.63 -15.20 10.01
N GLN A 145 4.73 -15.77 10.51
CA GLN A 145 4.72 -17.11 11.13
C GLN A 145 3.79 -17.18 12.34
N LYS A 146 3.80 -16.14 13.19
CA LYS A 146 2.93 -16.06 14.37
C LYS A 146 1.46 -15.97 13.97
N GLU A 147 1.12 -15.13 12.99
CA GLU A 147 -0.26 -14.99 12.50
C GLU A 147 -0.76 -16.28 11.82
N SER A 148 0.12 -16.98 11.09
CA SER A 148 -0.18 -18.26 10.47
C SER A 148 -0.47 -19.36 11.49
N ALA A 149 0.27 -19.37 12.61
CA ALA A 149 0.00 -20.30 13.72
C ALA A 149 -1.35 -20.01 14.38
N LEU A 150 -1.68 -18.73 14.62
CA LEU A 150 -2.99 -18.34 15.19
C LEU A 150 -4.19 -18.72 14.30
N LYS A 151 -4.03 -18.76 12.97
CA LYS A 151 -5.12 -19.19 12.06
C LYS A 151 -5.26 -20.71 11.94
N ARG A 152 -4.28 -21.49 12.40
CA ARG A 152 -4.26 -22.95 12.30
C ARG A 152 -4.77 -23.68 13.55
N ASP A 153 -4.84 -22.99 14.68
CA ASP A 153 -5.52 -23.46 15.90
C ASP A 153 -6.91 -22.79 16.01
N PRO A 154 -8.01 -23.47 15.61
CA PRO A 154 -9.37 -22.97 15.77
C PRO A 154 -9.89 -23.02 17.21
#